data_AF-A0A9D1ILU5-F1
#
_entry.id   AF-A0A9D1ILU5-F1
#
_cell.length_a   1.000
_cell.length_b   1.000
_cell.length_c   1.000
_cell.angle_alpha   90.00
_cell.angle_beta   90.00
_cell.angle_gamma   90.00
#
_symmetry.space_group_name_H-M   'P 1'
#
loop_
_entity.id
_entity.type
_entity.pdbx_description
1 polymer ?
#
loop_
_entity_poly.entity_id
_entity_poly.type
_entity_poly.pdbx_seq_one_letter_code
_entity_poly.pdbx_strand_id
1 'polypeptide(L)'
;MDSNKVKSEWKGLLLAVSLCIVAMGASAQSCYTRNYNEAESLYQQGQYDKAKRRYAAAKACPDKPKNNNLDARIRACDQQIARQRQREEQRQRDRERENRRRENRQTGNIRITRVDFRNEDYDDNVLDPYGATLYASDIYYLMPRLTYEGLSSTSHEETFYYKIYDPNETLMSGSSSPSGYTSSFRMTVHPGENTANVSGWGNKNGGAYVPGRYRYEVWYNGYCICSTSFTLYSKSTEASYLTVDNKTAVSSTFPATGGSETFYVSTNGGSWTTWGVPTWCSISSRSDGSFTLSCEPNTTGSSRSDYMKVQAGSREVRIDITQAASAISRSGEIEEVWVDYDQWENGRKGMLIHVKFTVNNMLNRTGRCAAYFFYQDGNRLEDYNDNYSTPDGQVAFSETFVPKYENTRFKDFQLFMPYEELHLSSGRTDLKFYILIYDEATQEDLAPRSDYHNFYITK
;
A
#
# COMPACT_ATOMS: atom_id res chain seq x y z
N MET A 1 50.12 39.37 18.68
CA MET A 1 49.60 40.75 18.81
C MET A 1 48.71 40.74 20.03
N ASP A 2 49.26 40.74 21.24
CA ASP A 2 50.01 41.76 22.00
C ASP A 2 49.12 42.00 23.24
N SER A 3 49.23 41.11 24.24
CA SER A 3 50.08 41.21 25.43
C SER A 3 49.47 42.15 26.49
N ASN A 4 49.13 41.59 27.65
CA ASN A 4 49.86 41.78 28.92
C ASN A 4 49.46 43.08 29.64
N LYS A 5 49.38 43.22 30.96
CA LYS A 5 49.51 42.34 32.14
C LYS A 5 49.38 43.30 33.34
N VAL A 6 48.74 42.85 34.43
CA VAL A 6 49.29 42.86 35.81
C VAL A 6 49.32 44.25 36.51
N LYS A 7 48.96 44.46 37.80
CA LYS A 7 49.26 43.74 39.05
C LYS A 7 48.53 44.43 40.23
N SER A 8 48.45 43.70 41.33
CA SER A 8 48.62 44.20 42.72
C SER A 8 47.38 44.77 43.41
N GLU A 9 46.67 44.02 44.25
CA GLU A 9 47.05 43.65 45.62
C GLU A 9 47.51 44.81 46.54
N TRP A 10 46.62 45.07 47.52
CA TRP A 10 46.88 45.26 48.96
C TRP A 10 47.28 46.64 49.54
N LYS A 11 46.55 46.90 50.65
CA LYS A 11 46.82 47.81 51.79
C LYS A 11 46.53 49.28 51.51
N GLY A 12 45.72 49.97 52.30
CA GLY A 12 45.23 49.69 53.64
C GLY A 12 45.17 51.01 54.41
N LEU A 13 44.71 50.92 55.66
CA LEU A 13 44.80 51.97 56.70
C LEU A 13 43.91 53.20 56.46
N LEU A 14 43.21 53.83 57.40
CA LEU A 14 43.09 53.88 58.87
C LEU A 14 41.67 54.49 59.11
N LEU A 15 40.96 54.41 60.24
CA LEU A 15 41.26 54.62 61.66
C LEU A 15 40.22 53.80 62.48
N ALA A 16 40.50 53.02 63.53
CA ALA A 16 41.14 53.33 64.83
C ALA A 16 40.21 54.25 65.68
N VAL A 17 39.86 54.07 66.97
CA VAL A 17 40.43 53.48 68.22
C VAL A 17 39.23 53.36 69.22
N SER A 18 39.00 52.33 70.04
CA SER A 18 39.64 51.95 71.34
C SER A 18 39.09 50.56 71.72
N LEU A 19 39.82 49.47 71.93
CA LEU A 19 40.90 49.14 72.89
C LEU A 19 40.51 49.21 74.39
N CYS A 20 40.29 48.02 74.97
CA CYS A 20 40.71 47.55 76.30
C CYS A 20 40.37 46.03 76.33
N ILE A 21 41.23 45.16 75.80
CA ILE A 21 42.21 44.36 76.57
C ILE A 21 41.75 44.04 77.99
N VAL A 22 41.18 42.86 78.19
CA VAL A 22 41.72 41.89 79.17
C VAL A 22 41.73 40.53 78.48
N ALA A 23 42.90 40.15 77.95
CA ALA A 23 43.24 38.75 77.81
C ALA A 23 43.57 38.25 79.22
N MET A 24 42.73 37.36 79.76
CA MET A 24 43.11 36.30 80.70
C MET A 24 41.87 35.44 80.97
N GLY A 25 41.94 34.19 80.49
CA GLY A 25 40.93 33.17 80.74
C GLY A 25 40.29 32.65 79.46
N ALA A 26 41.02 31.85 78.67
CA ALA A 26 40.39 30.70 78.04
C ALA A 26 39.95 29.75 79.16
N SER A 27 38.92 30.14 79.91
CA SER A 27 38.14 29.16 80.66
C SER A 27 37.54 28.28 79.58
N ALA A 28 37.82 26.98 79.64
CA ALA A 28 37.10 26.01 78.82
C ALA A 28 35.62 26.30 79.04
N GLN A 29 34.96 26.91 78.04
CA GLN A 29 33.59 27.38 78.23
C GLN A 29 32.77 26.15 78.59
N SER A 30 32.16 26.24 79.77
CA SER A 30 31.53 25.09 80.41
C SER A 30 30.54 24.44 79.44
N CYS A 31 30.44 23.11 79.44
CA CYS A 31 29.62 22.35 78.47
C CYS A 31 28.21 22.95 78.35
N TYR A 32 27.61 23.32 79.49
CA TYR A 32 26.32 23.99 79.55
C TYR A 32 26.32 25.33 78.80
N THR A 33 27.25 26.24 79.14
CA THR A 33 27.27 27.62 78.60
C THR A 33 27.44 27.62 77.08
N ARG A 34 28.32 26.76 76.55
CA ARG A 34 28.53 26.65 75.10
C ARG A 34 27.27 26.20 74.37
N ASN A 35 26.68 25.08 74.80
CA ASN A 35 25.49 24.53 74.14
C ASN A 35 24.28 25.45 74.30
N TYR A 36 24.12 26.11 75.45
CA TYR A 36 23.03 27.05 75.68
C TYR A 36 23.13 28.28 74.77
N ASN A 37 24.30 28.92 74.68
CA ASN A 37 24.49 30.10 73.83
C ASN A 37 24.32 29.77 72.34
N GLU A 38 24.81 28.61 71.90
CA GLU A 38 24.59 28.13 70.52
C GLU A 38 23.10 27.87 70.27
N ALA A 39 22.39 27.26 71.23
CA ALA A 39 20.95 27.03 71.14
C ALA A 39 20.17 28.35 71.04
N GLU A 40 20.49 29.36 71.86
CA GLU A 40 19.87 30.69 71.80
C GLU A 40 20.10 31.37 70.45
N SER A 41 21.33 31.31 69.92
CA SER A 41 21.64 31.88 68.61
C SER A 41 20.85 31.19 67.49
N LEU A 42 20.79 29.85 67.49
CA LEU A 42 20.00 29.08 66.53
C LEU A 42 18.50 29.36 66.67
N TYR A 43 18.01 29.55 67.89
CA TYR A 43 16.61 29.90 68.16
C TYR A 43 16.27 31.29 67.59
N GLN A 44 17.15 32.28 67.78
CA GLN A 44 17.00 33.62 67.21
C GLN A 44 17.04 33.61 65.68
N GLN A 45 17.83 32.70 65.09
CA GLN A 45 17.89 32.48 63.64
C GLN A 45 16.69 31.68 63.09
N GLY A 46 15.72 31.28 63.93
CA GLY A 46 14.56 30.49 63.51
C GLY A 46 14.86 29.02 63.19
N GLN A 47 16.05 28.53 63.51
CA GLN A 47 16.49 27.14 63.29
C GLN A 47 16.11 26.26 64.49
N TYR A 48 14.81 26.19 64.79
CA TYR A 48 14.29 25.63 66.03
C TYR A 48 14.60 24.14 66.25
N ASP A 49 14.68 23.33 65.19
CA ASP A 49 15.12 21.93 65.30
C ASP A 49 16.58 21.81 65.77
N LYS A 50 17.46 22.65 65.21
CA LYS A 50 18.88 22.68 65.62
C LYS A 50 19.01 23.26 67.03
N ALA A 51 18.26 24.31 67.35
CA ALA A 51 18.21 24.89 68.69
C ALA A 51 17.72 23.87 69.73
N LYS A 52 16.65 23.12 69.45
CA LYS A 52 16.12 22.05 70.31
C LYS A 52 17.19 21.00 70.62
N ARG A 53 17.93 20.56 69.59
CA ARG A 53 19.05 19.60 69.77
C ARG A 53 20.14 20.17 70.67
N ARG A 54 20.47 21.47 70.53
CA ARG A 54 21.47 22.14 71.38
C ARG A 54 20.98 22.37 72.81
N TYR A 55 19.71 22.72 73.04
CA TYR A 55 19.14 22.76 74.39
C TYR A 55 19.11 21.38 75.05
N ALA A 56 18.81 20.31 74.29
CA ALA A 56 18.89 18.94 74.80
C ALA A 56 20.34 18.55 75.17
N ALA A 57 21.31 18.95 74.36
CA ALA A 57 22.73 18.76 74.68
C ALA A 57 23.14 19.55 75.95
N ALA A 58 22.68 20.80 76.12
CA ALA A 58 22.89 21.56 77.35
C ALA A 58 22.25 20.90 78.58
N LYS A 59 21.10 20.22 78.42
CA LYS A 59 20.44 19.45 79.50
C LYS A 59 21.25 18.22 79.94
N ALA A 60 21.98 17.61 79.02
CA ALA A 60 22.85 16.48 79.29
C ALA A 60 24.19 16.87 79.95
N CYS A 61 24.57 18.14 79.93
CA CYS A 61 25.83 18.59 80.52
C CYS A 61 25.86 18.42 82.06
N PRO A 62 27.01 18.02 82.63
CA PRO A 62 27.17 17.80 84.08
C PRO A 62 27.24 19.11 84.88
N ASP A 63 27.67 20.20 84.26
CA ASP A 63 27.82 21.55 84.83
C ASP A 63 26.56 22.41 84.73
N LYS A 64 25.40 21.83 84.37
CA LYS A 64 24.15 22.59 84.29
C LYS A 64 23.74 23.15 85.66
N PRO A 65 23.28 24.41 85.75
CA PRO A 65 22.73 24.97 86.99
C PRO A 65 21.50 24.19 87.47
N LYS A 66 21.34 24.03 88.79
CA LYS A 66 20.13 23.42 89.39
C LYS A 66 18.87 24.18 89.02
N ASN A 67 18.94 25.52 89.00
CA ASN A 67 17.88 26.38 88.49
C ASN A 67 18.17 26.75 87.03
N ASN A 68 17.55 26.06 86.08
CA ASN A 68 17.69 26.31 84.65
C ASN A 68 16.30 26.28 83.96
N ASN A 69 16.23 26.78 82.74
CA ASN A 69 15.00 26.90 81.96
C ASN A 69 14.95 25.98 80.73
N LEU A 70 15.82 24.96 80.64
CA LEU A 70 16.03 24.17 79.43
C LEU A 70 14.76 23.46 78.96
N ASP A 71 13.95 22.93 79.87
CA ASP A 71 12.67 22.29 79.51
C ASP A 71 11.65 23.29 78.97
N ALA A 72 11.64 24.51 79.50
CA ALA A 72 10.83 25.59 78.94
C ALA A 72 11.33 25.98 77.54
N ARG A 73 12.65 26.04 77.32
CA ARG A 73 13.25 26.35 76.02
C ARG A 73 13.02 25.25 74.97
N ILE A 74 13.13 23.98 75.34
CA ILE A 74 12.81 22.85 74.46
C ILE A 74 11.33 22.88 74.06
N ARG A 75 10.43 23.10 75.04
CA ARG A 75 8.99 23.29 74.75
C ARG A 75 8.73 24.51 73.84
N ALA A 76 9.45 25.60 74.03
CA ALA A 76 9.35 26.76 73.15
C ALA A 76 9.81 26.44 71.71
N CYS A 77 10.88 25.65 71.54
CA CYS A 77 11.29 25.16 70.23
C CYS A 77 10.18 24.29 69.59
N ASP A 78 9.62 23.34 70.35
CA ASP A 78 8.54 22.48 69.87
C ASP A 78 7.32 23.27 69.39
N GLN A 79 6.93 24.30 70.14
CA GLN A 79 5.84 25.20 69.75
C GLN A 79 6.15 25.96 68.45
N GLN A 80 7.39 26.42 68.27
CA GLN A 80 7.76 27.14 67.06
C GLN A 80 7.89 26.22 65.83
N ILE A 81 8.42 25.00 65.99
CA ILE A 81 8.45 23.97 64.94
C ILE A 81 7.02 23.64 64.48
N ALA A 82 6.11 23.40 65.44
CA ALA A 82 4.70 23.15 65.13
C ALA A 82 4.05 24.32 64.38
N ARG A 83 4.32 25.57 64.80
CA ARG A 83 3.84 26.78 64.12
C ARG A 83 4.42 26.94 62.70
N GLN A 84 5.71 26.64 62.50
CA GLN A 84 6.33 26.68 61.17
C GLN A 84 5.67 25.66 60.24
N ARG A 85 5.49 24.42 60.70
CA ARG A 85 4.80 23.37 59.94
C ARG A 85 3.37 23.76 59.56
N GLN A 86 2.58 24.26 60.51
CA GLN A 86 1.22 24.72 60.21
C GLN A 86 1.18 25.86 59.19
N ARG A 87 2.14 26.81 59.25
CA ARG A 87 2.26 27.89 58.27
C ARG A 87 2.65 27.36 56.89
N GLU A 88 3.52 26.37 56.81
CA GLU A 88 3.90 25.73 55.54
C GLU A 88 2.74 24.96 54.92
N GLU A 89 2.03 24.15 55.70
CA GLU A 89 0.83 23.44 55.26
C GLU A 89 -0.25 24.41 54.77
N GLN A 90 -0.47 25.51 55.49
CA GLN A 90 -1.41 26.56 55.06
C GLN A 90 -0.95 27.23 53.75
N ARG A 91 0.34 27.60 53.63
CA ARG A 91 0.89 28.17 52.40
C ARG A 91 0.75 27.23 51.21
N GLN A 92 0.94 25.92 51.42
CA GLN A 92 0.75 24.93 50.37
C GLN A 92 -0.72 24.86 49.93
N ARG A 93 -1.67 24.79 50.87
CA ARG A 93 -3.11 24.82 50.56
C ARG A 93 -3.53 26.09 49.83
N ASP A 94 -2.99 27.24 50.22
CA ASP A 94 -3.28 28.52 49.57
C ASP A 94 -2.75 28.55 48.13
N ARG A 95 -1.53 28.02 47.89
CA ARG A 95 -0.97 27.86 46.54
C ARG A 95 -1.79 26.93 45.67
N GLU A 96 -2.21 25.77 46.20
CA GLU A 96 -3.06 24.82 45.48
C GLU A 96 -4.41 25.43 45.12
N ARG A 97 -5.02 26.19 46.04
CA ARG A 97 -6.27 26.91 45.80
C ARG A 97 -6.12 27.99 44.73
N GLU A 98 -5.02 28.71 44.73
CA GLU A 98 -4.72 29.74 43.72
C GLU A 98 -4.48 29.12 42.34
N ASN A 99 -3.70 28.04 42.26
CA ASN A 99 -3.50 27.29 41.02
C ASN A 99 -4.82 26.76 40.45
N ARG A 100 -5.67 26.15 41.29
CA ARG A 100 -7.00 25.68 40.88
C ARG A 100 -7.88 26.83 40.37
N ARG A 101 -7.87 27.98 41.06
CA ARG A 101 -8.60 29.18 40.59
C ARG A 101 -8.09 29.67 39.24
N ARG A 102 -6.79 29.55 38.98
CA ARG A 102 -6.18 29.92 37.70
C ARG A 102 -6.62 28.97 36.59
N GLU A 103 -6.52 27.65 36.79
CA GLU A 103 -7.01 26.65 35.84
C GLU A 103 -8.50 26.83 35.55
N ASN A 104 -9.32 27.04 36.59
CA ASN A 104 -10.76 27.23 36.44
C ASN A 104 -11.10 28.46 35.58
N ARG A 105 -10.32 29.55 35.67
CA ARG A 105 -10.48 30.74 34.81
C ARG A 105 -10.10 30.50 33.35
N GLN A 106 -9.24 29.51 33.09
CA GLN A 106 -8.80 29.13 31.75
C GLN A 106 -9.73 28.09 31.12
N THR A 107 -10.49 27.36 31.93
CA THR A 107 -11.33 26.25 31.49
C THR A 107 -12.83 26.53 31.53
N GLY A 108 -13.29 27.53 32.28
CA GLY A 108 -14.72 27.78 32.49
C GLY A 108 -15.34 26.79 33.48
N ASN A 109 -14.55 26.32 34.46
CA ASN A 109 -14.93 25.27 35.40
C ASN A 109 -15.50 23.99 34.77
N ILE A 110 -15.00 23.58 33.59
CA ILE A 110 -15.43 22.38 32.89
C ILE A 110 -14.23 21.53 32.49
N ARG A 111 -14.39 20.21 32.60
CA ARG A 111 -13.45 19.21 32.07
C ARG A 111 -14.18 18.34 31.05
N ILE A 112 -13.90 18.56 29.77
CA ILE A 112 -14.48 17.78 28.67
C ILE A 112 -13.76 16.44 28.58
N THR A 113 -14.51 15.35 28.62
CA THR A 113 -13.98 13.98 28.60
C THR A 113 -14.21 13.26 27.27
N ARG A 114 -15.23 13.66 26.51
CA ARG A 114 -15.54 13.08 25.20
C ARG A 114 -16.30 14.07 24.31
N VAL A 115 -16.09 13.97 23.00
CA VAL A 115 -16.90 14.63 21.98
C VAL A 115 -17.38 13.58 20.99
N ASP A 116 -18.70 13.49 20.80
CA ASP A 116 -19.31 12.68 19.75
C ASP A 116 -19.85 13.58 18.63
N PHE A 117 -20.01 13.02 17.43
CA PHE A 117 -20.53 13.73 16.27
C PHE A 117 -21.71 12.99 15.66
N ARG A 118 -22.65 13.74 15.10
CA ARG A 118 -23.79 13.24 14.34
C ARG A 118 -24.06 14.17 13.15
N ASN A 119 -24.93 13.75 12.24
CA ASN A 119 -25.33 14.52 11.07
C ASN A 119 -26.81 14.93 11.19
N GLU A 120 -27.10 16.20 10.93
CA GLU A 120 -28.45 16.75 10.88
C GLU A 120 -28.67 17.53 9.58
N ASP A 121 -29.92 17.53 9.09
CA ASP A 121 -30.33 18.42 8.01
C ASP A 121 -30.69 19.83 8.52
N TYR A 122 -31.21 20.69 7.63
CA TYR A 122 -31.58 22.06 7.97
C TYR A 122 -32.82 22.16 8.89
N ASP A 123 -33.65 21.11 8.91
CA ASP A 123 -34.90 21.06 9.65
C ASP A 123 -34.73 20.29 10.99
N ASP A 124 -33.49 20.17 11.46
CA ASP A 124 -33.07 19.45 12.68
C ASP A 124 -33.40 17.94 12.68
N ASN A 125 -33.60 17.32 11.51
CA ASN A 125 -33.76 15.87 11.42
C ASN A 125 -32.39 15.20 11.53
N VAL A 126 -32.29 14.23 12.44
CA VAL A 126 -31.08 13.42 12.59
C VAL A 126 -30.98 12.43 11.42
N LEU A 127 -30.00 12.66 10.54
CA LEU A 127 -29.70 11.80 9.40
C LEU A 127 -28.83 10.60 9.81
N ASP A 128 -27.77 10.89 10.57
CA ASP A 128 -26.87 9.88 11.13
C ASP A 128 -26.72 10.14 12.62
N PRO A 129 -27.10 9.20 13.52
CA PRO A 129 -27.05 9.41 14.97
C PRO A 129 -25.62 9.39 15.54
N TYR A 130 -25.47 9.82 16.80
CA TYR A 130 -24.19 9.73 17.52
C TYR A 130 -23.66 8.30 17.56
N GLY A 131 -22.43 8.11 17.10
CA GLY A 131 -21.78 6.79 17.02
C GLY A 131 -21.96 6.08 15.68
N ALA A 132 -22.73 6.65 14.74
CA ALA A 132 -22.78 6.16 13.36
C ALA A 132 -21.45 6.38 12.63
N THR A 133 -21.21 5.58 11.58
CA THR A 133 -20.15 5.85 10.60
C THR A 133 -20.59 7.01 9.72
N LEU A 134 -19.82 8.09 9.70
CA LEU A 134 -20.15 9.32 8.99
C LEU A 134 -19.45 9.39 7.64
N TYR A 135 -20.19 9.70 6.57
CA TYR A 135 -19.66 9.86 5.22
C TYR A 135 -19.63 11.33 4.82
N ALA A 136 -18.50 11.81 4.32
CA ALA A 136 -18.31 13.24 4.05
C ALA A 136 -19.34 13.84 3.09
N SER A 137 -19.76 13.08 2.08
CA SER A 137 -20.76 13.50 1.10
C SER A 137 -22.17 13.61 1.65
N ASP A 138 -22.47 12.96 2.78
CA ASP A 138 -23.78 13.02 3.43
C ASP A 138 -23.90 14.14 4.46
N ILE A 139 -22.78 14.74 4.89
CA ILE A 139 -22.83 15.71 5.98
C ILE A 139 -23.43 17.03 5.50
N TYR A 140 -24.60 17.35 6.08
CA TYR A 140 -25.24 18.66 5.99
C TYR A 140 -24.72 19.56 7.11
N TYR A 141 -25.04 19.20 8.35
CA TYR A 141 -24.52 19.86 9.55
C TYR A 141 -23.88 18.82 10.48
N LEU A 142 -22.58 19.01 10.78
CA LEU A 142 -21.88 18.18 11.75
C LEU A 142 -22.15 18.71 13.16
N MET A 143 -22.85 17.93 13.97
CA MET A 143 -23.38 18.34 15.27
C MET A 143 -22.60 17.67 16.41
N PRO A 144 -21.78 18.42 17.17
CA PRO A 144 -21.02 17.87 18.29
C PRO A 144 -21.90 17.66 19.53
N ARG A 145 -21.53 16.69 20.36
CA ARG A 145 -22.03 16.54 21.74
C ARG A 145 -20.86 16.37 22.68
N LEU A 146 -20.81 17.20 23.72
CA LEU A 146 -19.80 17.10 24.75
C LEU A 146 -20.29 16.18 25.88
N THR A 147 -19.41 15.32 26.36
CA THR A 147 -19.49 14.73 27.71
C THR A 147 -18.45 15.42 28.57
N TYR A 148 -18.85 15.84 29.77
CA TYR A 148 -17.99 16.66 30.62
C TYR A 148 -18.28 16.47 32.11
N GLU A 149 -17.32 16.91 32.92
CA GLU A 149 -17.51 17.12 34.36
C GLU A 149 -17.47 18.61 34.68
N GLY A 150 -18.52 19.12 35.32
CA GLY A 150 -18.57 20.48 35.85
C GLY A 150 -17.90 20.56 37.22
N LEU A 151 -16.88 21.42 37.32
CA LEU A 151 -16.01 21.56 38.48
C LEU A 151 -16.51 22.59 39.50
N SER A 152 -17.57 23.33 39.16
CA SER A 152 -18.26 24.26 40.06
C SER A 152 -19.32 23.54 40.89
N SER A 153 -19.53 23.99 42.13
CA SER A 153 -20.62 23.49 42.98
C SER A 153 -22.00 24.02 42.56
N THR A 154 -22.06 25.02 41.67
CA THR A 154 -23.30 25.61 41.16
C THR A 154 -23.26 25.71 39.64
N SER A 155 -24.43 25.58 39.02
CA SER A 155 -24.59 25.80 37.58
C SER A 155 -24.26 27.24 37.18
N HIS A 156 -23.68 27.41 36.00
CA HIS A 156 -23.35 28.73 35.44
C HIS A 156 -23.38 28.66 33.92
N GLU A 157 -23.72 29.77 33.28
CA GLU A 157 -23.73 29.88 31.82
C GLU A 157 -22.38 30.40 31.32
N GLU A 158 -21.85 29.76 30.29
CA GLU A 158 -20.57 30.13 29.67
C GLU A 158 -20.69 30.10 28.15
N THR A 159 -19.85 30.90 27.48
CA THR A 159 -19.71 30.88 26.02
C THR A 159 -18.37 30.27 25.65
N PHE A 160 -18.42 29.22 24.83
CA PHE A 160 -17.25 28.52 24.31
C PHE A 160 -17.14 28.74 22.80
N TYR A 161 -15.95 28.51 22.29
CA TYR A 161 -15.65 28.53 20.86
C TYR A 161 -15.17 27.16 20.44
N TYR A 162 -15.32 26.83 19.16
CA TYR A 162 -14.69 25.63 18.63
C TYR A 162 -14.03 25.86 17.28
N LYS A 163 -13.07 25.00 16.99
CA LYS A 163 -12.34 24.95 15.73
C LYS A 163 -12.48 23.56 15.13
N ILE A 164 -12.75 23.52 13.84
CA ILE A 164 -12.68 22.33 13.02
C ILE A 164 -11.54 22.59 12.03
N TYR A 165 -10.55 21.72 12.04
CA TYR A 165 -9.49 21.70 11.05
C TYR A 165 -9.76 20.56 10.08
N ASP A 166 -9.69 20.88 8.79
CA ASP A 166 -9.83 19.91 7.71
C ASP A 166 -8.65 18.91 7.68
N PRO A 167 -8.68 17.87 6.83
CA PRO A 167 -7.59 16.89 6.74
C PRO A 167 -6.23 17.47 6.31
N ASN A 168 -6.21 18.71 5.80
CA ASN A 168 -4.99 19.44 5.46
C ASN A 168 -4.57 20.43 6.56
N GLU A 169 -5.14 20.31 7.77
CA GLU A 169 -4.90 21.19 8.92
C GLU A 169 -5.30 22.66 8.66
N THR A 170 -6.20 22.90 7.71
CA THR A 170 -6.76 24.23 7.43
C THR A 170 -7.99 24.46 8.30
N LEU A 171 -8.05 25.61 8.98
CA LEU A 171 -9.20 25.98 9.80
C LEU A 171 -10.44 26.17 8.90
N MET A 172 -11.50 25.43 9.18
CA MET A 172 -12.81 25.62 8.56
C MET A 172 -13.49 26.83 9.19
N SER A 173 -13.84 27.84 8.39
CA SER A 173 -14.59 29.03 8.83
C SER A 173 -15.47 29.55 7.70
N GLY A 174 -16.51 30.29 8.06
CA GLY A 174 -17.41 30.96 7.13
C GLY A 174 -17.52 32.46 7.43
N SER A 175 -18.32 33.18 6.64
CA SER A 175 -18.52 34.62 6.79
C SER A 175 -19.15 35.01 8.14
N SER A 176 -19.90 34.11 8.77
CA SER A 176 -20.52 34.30 10.09
C SER A 176 -19.66 33.77 11.25
N SER A 177 -18.49 33.20 10.98
CA SER A 177 -17.62 32.64 12.00
C SER A 177 -16.90 33.74 12.81
N PRO A 178 -16.75 33.59 14.14
CA PRO A 178 -15.91 34.47 14.93
C PRO A 178 -14.45 34.42 14.45
N SER A 179 -13.72 35.54 14.56
CA SER A 179 -12.32 35.62 14.13
C SER A 179 -11.46 34.54 14.79
N GLY A 180 -10.83 33.70 13.98
CA GLY A 180 -9.95 32.61 14.43
C GLY A 180 -10.66 31.33 14.90
N TYR A 181 -11.97 31.22 14.71
CA TYR A 181 -12.78 30.06 15.11
C TYR A 181 -13.70 29.58 14.00
N THR A 182 -14.20 28.35 14.13
CA THR A 182 -15.23 27.81 13.23
C THR A 182 -16.61 28.30 13.63
N SER A 183 -16.93 28.25 14.93
CA SER A 183 -18.13 28.88 15.50
C SER A 183 -18.00 29.03 17.01
N SER A 184 -19.06 29.49 17.65
CA SER A 184 -19.23 29.54 19.10
C SER A 184 -20.56 28.92 19.53
N PHE A 185 -20.65 28.53 20.79
CA PHE A 185 -21.88 28.07 21.41
C PHE A 185 -21.94 28.52 22.86
N ARG A 186 -23.16 28.67 23.35
CA ARG A 186 -23.45 28.98 24.75
C ARG A 186 -24.08 27.75 25.39
N MET A 187 -23.63 27.42 26.60
CA MET A 187 -24.24 26.34 27.37
C MET A 187 -24.21 26.64 28.86
N THR A 188 -25.16 26.03 29.59
CA THR A 188 -25.10 25.98 31.05
C THR A 188 -24.24 24.78 31.47
N VAL A 189 -23.16 25.06 32.22
CA VAL A 189 -22.29 24.03 32.81
C VAL A 189 -22.89 23.63 34.15
N HIS A 190 -23.36 22.39 34.25
CA HIS A 190 -23.92 21.82 35.48
C HIS A 190 -22.83 21.13 36.33
N PRO A 191 -22.95 21.11 37.66
CA PRO A 191 -22.03 20.36 38.53
C PRO A 191 -21.98 18.86 38.22
N GLY A 192 -20.81 18.25 38.33
CA GLY A 192 -20.64 16.79 38.15
C GLY A 192 -20.69 16.35 36.68
N GLU A 193 -20.93 15.06 36.45
CA GLU A 193 -20.95 14.46 35.11
C GLU A 193 -22.21 14.81 34.32
N ASN A 194 -22.04 15.32 33.11
CA ASN A 194 -23.11 15.83 32.27
C ASN A 194 -22.81 15.66 30.77
N THR A 195 -23.84 15.84 29.95
CA THR A 195 -23.74 15.92 28.49
C THR A 195 -24.42 17.17 27.96
N ALA A 196 -23.87 17.79 26.91
CA ALA A 196 -24.49 18.93 26.25
C ALA A 196 -24.34 18.84 24.72
N ASN A 197 -25.44 19.07 24.02
CA ASN A 197 -25.45 19.20 22.57
C ASN A 197 -24.92 20.58 22.18
N VAL A 198 -24.08 20.62 21.15
CA VAL A 198 -23.44 21.84 20.64
C VAL A 198 -23.99 22.14 19.26
N SER A 199 -24.20 23.42 18.97
CA SER A 199 -24.56 23.86 17.61
C SER A 199 -23.51 23.40 16.62
N GLY A 200 -23.94 22.76 15.53
CA GLY A 200 -23.04 22.24 14.51
C GLY A 200 -22.55 23.28 13.51
N TRP A 201 -21.71 22.81 12.60
CA TRP A 201 -21.23 23.58 11.46
C TRP A 201 -21.51 22.83 10.16
N GLY A 202 -21.79 23.55 9.08
CA GLY A 202 -22.16 22.96 7.81
C GLY A 202 -23.09 23.87 7.02
N ASN A 203 -23.86 23.29 6.11
CA ASN A 203 -24.83 24.03 5.31
C ASN A 203 -25.98 23.14 4.80
N LYS A 204 -27.12 23.77 4.50
CA LYS A 204 -28.36 23.12 4.06
C LYS A 204 -28.27 22.34 2.74
N ASN A 205 -27.19 22.50 1.96
CA ASN A 205 -26.98 21.78 0.71
C ASN A 205 -25.97 20.63 0.88
N GLY A 206 -25.35 20.47 2.06
CA GLY A 206 -24.26 19.53 2.27
C GLY A 206 -22.97 19.92 1.52
N GLY A 207 -22.04 18.97 1.42
CA GLY A 207 -20.83 19.12 0.60
C GLY A 207 -19.74 20.05 1.15
N ALA A 208 -19.86 20.51 2.41
CA ALA A 208 -18.82 21.31 3.06
C ALA A 208 -17.62 20.48 3.53
N TYR A 209 -17.74 19.15 3.47
CA TYR A 209 -16.77 18.21 4.01
C TYR A 209 -16.19 17.34 2.89
N VAL A 210 -14.94 16.93 3.07
CA VAL A 210 -14.24 15.95 2.23
C VAL A 210 -13.87 14.73 3.08
N PRO A 211 -13.70 13.56 2.48
CA PRO A 211 -13.24 12.39 3.22
C PRO A 211 -11.86 12.63 3.85
N GLY A 212 -11.69 12.20 5.10
CA GLY A 212 -10.42 12.31 5.82
C GLY A 212 -10.58 12.46 7.33
N ARG A 213 -9.44 12.64 8.01
CA ARG A 213 -9.37 12.82 9.47
C ARG A 213 -9.35 14.30 9.81
N TYR A 214 -10.34 14.75 10.57
CA TYR A 214 -10.50 16.13 11.03
C TYR A 214 -10.03 16.27 12.48
N ARG A 215 -9.60 17.48 12.86
CA ARG A 215 -9.30 17.85 14.26
C ARG A 215 -10.37 18.82 14.76
N TYR A 216 -10.95 18.51 15.92
CA TYR A 216 -11.97 19.31 16.60
C TYR A 216 -11.44 19.81 17.93
N GLU A 217 -11.55 21.11 18.18
CA GLU A 217 -11.08 21.73 19.42
C GLU A 217 -12.15 22.58 20.06
N VAL A 218 -12.24 22.53 21.39
CA VAL A 218 -13.06 23.45 22.20
C VAL A 218 -12.14 24.43 22.91
N TRP A 219 -12.52 25.71 22.87
CA TRP A 219 -11.74 26.82 23.37
C TRP A 219 -12.57 27.68 24.34
N TYR A 220 -11.91 28.14 25.40
CA TYR A 220 -12.46 29.07 26.38
C TYR A 220 -11.41 30.13 26.75
N ASN A 221 -11.77 31.42 26.73
CA ASN A 221 -10.86 32.54 27.03
C ASN A 221 -9.49 32.46 26.32
N GLY A 222 -9.47 31.98 25.07
CA GLY A 222 -8.25 31.84 24.27
C GLY A 222 -7.37 30.64 24.64
N TYR A 223 -7.83 29.74 25.50
CA TYR A 223 -7.18 28.47 25.82
C TYR A 223 -7.89 27.31 25.15
N CYS A 224 -7.15 26.40 24.53
CA CYS A 224 -7.69 25.12 24.06
C CYS A 224 -7.90 24.22 25.29
N ILE A 225 -9.15 23.84 25.53
CA ILE A 225 -9.55 23.07 26.72
C ILE A 225 -9.89 21.61 26.38
N CYS A 226 -10.08 21.31 25.08
CA CYS A 226 -10.26 19.96 24.56
C CYS A 226 -9.79 19.93 23.11
N SER A 227 -9.10 18.87 22.72
CA SER A 227 -8.72 18.59 21.34
C SER A 227 -8.94 17.11 21.06
N THR A 228 -9.66 16.79 19.99
CA THR A 228 -9.95 15.42 19.56
C THR A 228 -9.96 15.34 18.03
N SER A 229 -10.13 14.15 17.49
CA SER A 229 -10.24 13.93 16.04
C SER A 229 -11.43 13.04 15.70
N PHE A 230 -12.02 13.25 14.53
CA PHE A 230 -13.03 12.36 13.94
C PHE A 230 -12.69 12.09 12.48
N THR A 231 -13.23 11.01 11.91
CA THR A 231 -12.99 10.62 10.51
C THR A 231 -14.30 10.64 9.75
N LEU A 232 -14.31 11.29 8.59
CA LEU A 232 -15.38 11.20 7.61
C LEU A 232 -14.92 10.30 6.46
N TYR A 233 -15.73 9.31 6.11
CA TYR A 233 -15.40 8.31 5.09
C TYR A 233 -15.90 8.73 3.71
N SER A 234 -15.33 8.14 2.66
CA SER A 234 -15.92 8.18 1.31
C SER A 234 -16.98 7.09 1.20
N LYS A 235 -18.07 7.32 0.47
CA LYS A 235 -18.97 6.20 0.15
C LYS A 235 -18.27 5.22 -0.79
N SER A 236 -18.63 3.95 -0.70
CA SER A 236 -18.11 2.91 -1.61
C SER A 236 -18.41 3.22 -3.09
N THR A 237 -19.47 3.98 -3.37
CA THR A 237 -19.85 4.44 -4.71
C THR A 237 -19.02 5.61 -5.24
N GLU A 238 -18.19 6.25 -4.42
CA GLU A 238 -17.51 7.52 -4.71
C GLU A 238 -15.99 7.39 -4.91
N ALA A 239 -15.52 6.22 -5.36
CA ALA A 239 -14.08 6.01 -5.59
C ALA A 239 -13.48 7.15 -6.44
N SER A 240 -12.51 7.88 -5.88
CA SER A 240 -11.86 9.00 -6.54
C SER A 240 -10.64 8.56 -7.36
N TYR A 241 -10.20 7.30 -7.25
CA TYR A 241 -9.35 6.66 -8.24
C TYR A 241 -9.59 5.13 -8.27
N LEU A 242 -9.23 4.54 -9.41
CA LEU A 242 -9.13 3.09 -9.58
C LEU A 242 -8.01 2.85 -10.59
N THR A 243 -7.07 1.99 -10.25
CA THR A 243 -6.03 1.51 -11.16
C THR A 243 -5.90 0.00 -11.06
N VAL A 244 -5.46 -0.60 -12.16
CA VAL A 244 -5.01 -1.99 -12.22
C VAL A 244 -3.56 -1.97 -12.69
N ASP A 245 -2.65 -2.57 -11.93
CA ASP A 245 -1.19 -2.51 -12.15
C ASP A 245 -0.67 -1.08 -12.34
N ASN A 246 -1.22 -0.15 -11.55
CA ASN A 246 -0.95 1.30 -11.60
C ASN A 246 -1.35 1.98 -12.93
N LYS A 247 -2.25 1.38 -13.71
CA LYS A 247 -2.75 1.91 -14.98
C LYS A 247 -4.28 2.02 -15.00
N THR A 248 -4.80 2.86 -15.89
CA THR A 248 -6.25 3.03 -16.14
C THR A 248 -6.74 2.30 -17.40
N ALA A 249 -5.82 1.70 -18.16
CA ALA A 249 -6.08 0.76 -19.24
C ALA A 249 -4.97 -0.30 -19.23
N VAL A 250 -5.35 -1.57 -19.28
CA VAL A 250 -4.43 -2.71 -19.18
C VAL A 250 -4.70 -3.66 -20.33
N SER A 251 -3.64 -4.30 -20.83
CA SER A 251 -3.77 -5.42 -21.76
C SER A 251 -2.91 -6.58 -21.31
N SER A 252 -3.34 -7.79 -21.62
CA SER A 252 -2.63 -9.03 -21.35
C SER A 252 -2.73 -9.98 -22.54
N THR A 253 -1.66 -10.76 -22.75
CA THR A 253 -1.57 -11.74 -23.83
C THR A 253 -1.19 -13.11 -23.29
N PHE A 254 -1.98 -14.12 -23.63
CA PHE A 254 -1.76 -15.50 -23.23
C PHE A 254 -1.33 -16.36 -24.44
N PRO A 255 -0.48 -17.37 -24.23
CA PRO A 255 -0.20 -18.37 -25.25
C PRO A 255 -1.42 -19.27 -25.48
N ALA A 256 -1.42 -19.99 -26.60
CA ALA A 256 -2.49 -20.94 -26.94
C ALA A 256 -2.66 -22.05 -25.90
N THR A 257 -1.62 -22.38 -25.13
CA THR A 257 -1.69 -23.35 -24.03
C THR A 257 -2.47 -22.86 -22.82
N GLY A 258 -2.94 -21.62 -22.80
CA GLY A 258 -3.53 -21.01 -21.61
C GLY A 258 -2.48 -20.52 -20.63
N GLY A 259 -2.93 -20.08 -19.47
CA GLY A 259 -2.04 -19.56 -18.43
C GLY A 259 -2.80 -18.79 -17.37
N SER A 260 -2.07 -18.20 -16.43
CA SER A 260 -2.64 -17.34 -15.39
C SER A 260 -1.76 -16.12 -15.15
N GLU A 261 -2.40 -14.99 -14.86
CA GLU A 261 -1.73 -13.73 -14.52
C GLU A 261 -2.46 -13.07 -13.34
N THR A 262 -1.69 -12.47 -12.43
CA THR A 262 -2.23 -11.75 -11.28
C THR A 262 -2.22 -10.26 -11.55
N PHE A 263 -3.38 -9.63 -11.39
CA PHE A 263 -3.58 -8.19 -11.51
C PHE A 263 -3.72 -7.56 -10.13
N TYR A 264 -3.08 -6.41 -9.92
CA TYR A 264 -3.10 -5.66 -8.66
C TYR A 264 -4.03 -4.47 -8.76
N VAL A 265 -5.01 -4.39 -7.86
CA VAL A 265 -6.05 -3.36 -7.86
C VAL A 265 -5.74 -2.34 -6.76
N SER A 266 -5.79 -1.06 -7.11
CA SER A 266 -5.64 0.04 -6.15
C SER A 266 -6.79 1.03 -6.29
N THR A 267 -7.47 1.32 -5.20
CA THR A 267 -8.60 2.26 -5.14
C THR A 267 -8.78 2.78 -3.73
N ASN A 268 -9.36 3.97 -3.59
CA ASN A 268 -9.92 4.45 -2.32
C ASN A 268 -11.43 4.20 -2.18
N GLY A 269 -12.05 3.52 -3.15
CA GLY A 269 -13.40 2.99 -2.98
C GLY A 269 -13.38 1.89 -1.92
N GLY A 270 -14.41 1.84 -1.06
CA GLY A 270 -14.48 0.85 0.02
C GLY A 270 -14.52 -0.62 -0.43
N SER A 271 -14.78 -0.89 -1.72
CA SER A 271 -14.72 -2.21 -2.34
C SER A 271 -14.65 -2.09 -3.87
N TRP A 272 -14.23 -3.16 -4.56
CA TRP A 272 -14.28 -3.24 -6.03
C TRP A 272 -14.85 -4.59 -6.50
N THR A 273 -15.27 -4.66 -7.76
CA THR A 273 -15.80 -5.86 -8.43
C THR A 273 -15.21 -6.07 -9.82
N THR A 274 -15.38 -7.27 -10.36
CA THR A 274 -15.02 -7.62 -11.73
C THR A 274 -16.26 -8.04 -12.51
N TRP A 275 -16.32 -7.68 -13.79
CA TRP A 275 -17.42 -8.08 -14.67
C TRP A 275 -16.94 -8.24 -16.12
N GLY A 276 -17.74 -8.96 -16.92
CA GLY A 276 -17.40 -9.26 -18.31
C GLY A 276 -16.21 -10.20 -18.46
N VAL A 277 -15.97 -11.10 -17.49
CA VAL A 277 -14.90 -12.09 -17.63
C VAL A 277 -15.20 -12.97 -18.86
N PRO A 278 -14.28 -13.07 -19.84
CA PRO A 278 -14.50 -13.89 -21.03
C PRO A 278 -14.81 -15.33 -20.65
N THR A 279 -15.68 -16.00 -21.40
CA THR A 279 -16.14 -17.37 -21.07
C THR A 279 -15.03 -18.42 -21.05
N TRP A 280 -13.89 -18.13 -21.68
CA TRP A 280 -12.69 -18.97 -21.71
C TRP A 280 -11.64 -18.57 -20.65
N CYS A 281 -12.00 -17.69 -19.70
CA CYS A 281 -11.19 -17.36 -18.53
C CYS A 281 -12.01 -17.45 -17.23
N SER A 282 -11.31 -17.51 -16.10
CA SER A 282 -11.89 -17.55 -14.75
C SER A 282 -11.08 -16.69 -13.78
N ILE A 283 -11.72 -16.24 -12.69
CA ILE A 283 -11.07 -15.47 -11.63
C ILE A 283 -10.88 -16.33 -10.39
N SER A 284 -9.70 -16.26 -9.79
CA SER A 284 -9.37 -16.92 -8.53
C SER A 284 -8.51 -16.00 -7.63
N SER A 285 -8.18 -16.48 -6.42
CA SER A 285 -7.23 -15.83 -5.49
C SER A 285 -7.54 -14.34 -5.21
N ARG A 286 -8.82 -14.01 -5.04
CA ARG A 286 -9.27 -12.63 -4.85
C ARG A 286 -8.99 -12.12 -3.44
N SER A 287 -8.47 -10.91 -3.35
CA SER A 287 -8.24 -10.15 -2.10
C SER A 287 -8.75 -8.71 -2.24
N ASP A 288 -8.51 -7.85 -1.25
CA ASP A 288 -8.82 -6.41 -1.35
C ASP A 288 -7.91 -5.67 -2.33
N GLY A 289 -6.77 -6.24 -2.73
CA GLY A 289 -5.77 -5.58 -3.57
C GLY A 289 -5.36 -6.34 -4.83
N SER A 290 -5.95 -7.50 -5.12
CA SER A 290 -5.57 -8.30 -6.29
C SER A 290 -6.58 -9.39 -6.65
N PHE A 291 -6.44 -9.92 -7.86
CA PHE A 291 -7.04 -11.18 -8.30
C PHE A 291 -6.16 -11.87 -9.35
N THR A 292 -6.35 -13.17 -9.53
CA THR A 292 -5.69 -13.93 -10.61
C THR A 292 -6.71 -14.26 -11.71
N LEU A 293 -6.38 -13.92 -12.94
CA LEU A 293 -7.11 -14.33 -14.15
C LEU A 293 -6.43 -15.57 -14.73
N SER A 294 -7.21 -16.62 -14.96
CA SER A 294 -6.74 -17.87 -15.57
C SER A 294 -7.50 -18.11 -16.86
N CYS A 295 -6.79 -18.28 -17.98
CA CYS A 295 -7.41 -18.54 -19.29
C CYS A 295 -7.11 -19.96 -19.76
N GLU A 296 -8.15 -20.65 -20.22
CA GLU A 296 -8.09 -22.02 -20.72
C GLU A 296 -7.28 -22.11 -22.03
N PRO A 297 -6.74 -23.28 -22.38
CA PRO A 297 -6.11 -23.48 -23.68
C PRO A 297 -7.05 -23.09 -24.85
N ASN A 298 -6.49 -22.43 -25.86
CA ASN A 298 -7.11 -22.22 -27.15
C ASN A 298 -6.69 -23.35 -28.11
N THR A 299 -7.64 -24.21 -28.47
CA THR A 299 -7.43 -25.35 -29.37
C THR A 299 -7.75 -25.02 -30.83
N THR A 300 -8.15 -23.78 -31.12
CA THR A 300 -8.50 -23.36 -32.48
C THR A 300 -7.30 -22.80 -33.22
N GLY A 301 -7.31 -22.88 -34.56
CA GLY A 301 -6.29 -22.27 -35.43
C GLY A 301 -6.38 -20.75 -35.56
N SER A 302 -7.21 -20.08 -34.76
CA SER A 302 -7.39 -18.62 -34.78
C SER A 302 -7.13 -18.03 -33.41
N SER A 303 -6.57 -16.82 -33.36
CA SER A 303 -6.47 -16.08 -32.11
C SER A 303 -7.86 -15.66 -31.64
N ARG A 304 -8.01 -15.49 -30.32
CA ARG A 304 -9.24 -14.97 -29.71
C ARG A 304 -8.92 -13.79 -28.80
N SER A 305 -9.81 -12.82 -28.78
CA SER A 305 -9.69 -11.63 -27.95
C SER A 305 -11.04 -11.26 -27.35
N ASP A 306 -11.01 -10.76 -26.12
CA ASP A 306 -12.17 -10.22 -25.41
C ASP A 306 -11.66 -9.27 -24.32
N TYR A 307 -12.52 -8.74 -23.46
CA TYR A 307 -12.13 -7.85 -22.37
C TYR A 307 -12.96 -8.09 -21.12
N MET A 308 -12.37 -7.79 -19.97
CA MET A 308 -13.09 -7.66 -18.70
C MET A 308 -12.92 -6.26 -18.13
N LYS A 309 -13.68 -5.94 -17.08
CA LYS A 309 -13.52 -4.69 -16.33
C LYS A 309 -13.40 -4.92 -14.84
N VAL A 310 -12.64 -4.04 -14.19
CA VAL A 310 -12.64 -3.84 -12.74
C VAL A 310 -13.41 -2.55 -12.45
N GLN A 311 -14.31 -2.57 -11.47
CA GLN A 311 -15.14 -1.43 -11.10
C GLN A 311 -15.05 -1.14 -9.60
N ALA A 312 -14.87 0.13 -9.26
CA ALA A 312 -14.94 0.66 -7.89
C ALA A 312 -15.77 1.94 -7.94
N GLY A 313 -16.95 1.94 -7.31
CA GLY A 313 -17.92 3.01 -7.47
C GLY A 313 -18.26 3.28 -8.94
N SER A 314 -18.18 4.55 -9.37
CA SER A 314 -18.39 4.96 -10.76
C SER A 314 -17.17 4.79 -11.68
N ARG A 315 -16.02 4.34 -11.15
CA ARG A 315 -14.79 4.18 -11.94
C ARG A 315 -14.65 2.77 -12.47
N GLU A 316 -14.17 2.68 -13.70
CA GLU A 316 -13.88 1.41 -14.36
C GLU A 316 -12.48 1.41 -14.95
N VAL A 317 -11.82 0.26 -14.90
CA VAL A 317 -10.59 -0.03 -15.66
C VAL A 317 -10.84 -1.26 -16.52
N ARG A 318 -10.62 -1.11 -17.83
CA ARG A 318 -10.74 -2.19 -18.81
C ARG A 318 -9.42 -2.95 -18.93
N ILE A 319 -9.52 -4.27 -18.97
CA ILE A 319 -8.40 -5.18 -19.23
C ILE A 319 -8.71 -5.91 -20.55
N ASP A 320 -7.96 -5.56 -21.61
CA ASP A 320 -8.03 -6.26 -22.89
C ASP A 320 -7.23 -7.56 -22.83
N ILE A 321 -7.84 -8.67 -23.21
CA ILE A 321 -7.26 -10.01 -23.09
C ILE A 321 -7.18 -10.61 -24.49
N THR A 322 -5.98 -10.98 -24.92
CA THR A 322 -5.77 -11.68 -26.19
C THR A 322 -5.09 -13.02 -25.94
N GLN A 323 -5.51 -14.04 -26.69
CA GLN A 323 -4.88 -15.36 -26.65
C GLN A 323 -4.53 -15.83 -28.06
N ALA A 324 -3.30 -16.33 -28.21
CA ALA A 324 -2.78 -16.82 -29.48
C ALA A 324 -3.58 -18.03 -30.01
N ALA A 325 -3.52 -18.23 -31.33
CA ALA A 325 -4.01 -19.44 -32.01
C ALA A 325 -3.19 -20.66 -31.62
N SER A 326 -3.82 -21.84 -31.57
CA SER A 326 -3.10 -23.10 -31.50
C SER A 326 -2.27 -23.31 -32.76
N ALA A 327 -1.04 -23.79 -32.60
CA ALA A 327 -0.23 -24.22 -33.74
C ALA A 327 -0.84 -25.51 -34.28
N ILE A 328 -1.55 -25.43 -35.41
CA ILE A 328 -2.09 -26.62 -36.07
C ILE A 328 -0.92 -27.38 -36.71
N SER A 329 -0.63 -28.60 -36.23
CA SER A 329 0.36 -29.48 -36.84
C SER A 329 -0.18 -30.06 -38.15
N ARG A 330 0.43 -29.66 -39.28
CA ARG A 330 0.17 -30.27 -40.59
C ARG A 330 0.92 -31.60 -40.66
N SER A 331 0.30 -32.60 -41.26
CA SER A 331 0.89 -33.94 -41.38
C SER A 331 0.27 -34.70 -42.56
N GLY A 332 0.82 -35.86 -42.86
CA GLY A 332 0.36 -36.76 -43.89
C GLY A 332 1.03 -38.12 -43.77
N GLU A 333 0.58 -39.05 -44.60
CA GLU A 333 1.08 -40.42 -44.65
C GLU A 333 1.05 -40.88 -46.11
N ILE A 334 2.19 -41.38 -46.62
CA ILE A 334 2.25 -42.09 -47.90
C ILE A 334 1.87 -43.53 -47.61
N GLU A 335 0.74 -43.97 -48.15
CA GLU A 335 0.17 -45.29 -47.87
C GLU A 335 0.65 -46.33 -48.88
N GLU A 336 0.81 -45.94 -50.14
CA GLU A 336 1.16 -46.87 -51.23
C GLU A 336 1.76 -46.11 -52.42
N VAL A 337 2.78 -46.70 -53.05
CA VAL A 337 3.38 -46.24 -54.31
C VAL A 337 3.47 -47.42 -55.25
N TRP A 338 2.93 -47.29 -56.47
CA TRP A 338 3.06 -48.30 -57.53
C TRP A 338 3.29 -47.64 -58.89
N VAL A 339 3.70 -48.43 -59.89
CA VAL A 339 4.15 -47.90 -61.19
C VAL A 339 3.60 -48.75 -62.32
N ASP A 340 2.98 -48.07 -63.29
CA ASP A 340 2.68 -48.62 -64.61
C ASP A 340 3.77 -48.19 -65.59
N TYR A 341 4.49 -49.17 -66.13
CA TYR A 341 5.58 -48.92 -67.08
C TYR A 341 5.07 -48.82 -68.52
N ASP A 342 5.89 -48.17 -69.37
CA ASP A 342 5.69 -48.09 -70.82
C ASP A 342 4.38 -47.40 -71.25
N GLN A 343 3.88 -46.50 -70.41
CA GLN A 343 2.68 -45.71 -70.65
C GLN A 343 2.95 -44.58 -71.64
N TRP A 344 1.90 -44.13 -72.32
CA TRP A 344 1.95 -43.03 -73.27
C TRP A 344 1.09 -41.87 -72.79
N GLU A 345 1.71 -40.69 -72.63
CA GLU A 345 1.01 -39.46 -72.30
C GLU A 345 1.52 -38.32 -73.19
N ASN A 346 0.60 -37.58 -73.81
CA ASN A 346 0.91 -36.47 -74.72
C ASN A 346 1.96 -36.81 -75.82
N GLY A 347 1.93 -38.06 -76.32
CA GLY A 347 2.82 -38.53 -77.37
C GLY A 347 4.22 -38.94 -76.91
N ARG A 348 4.47 -39.00 -75.60
CA ARG A 348 5.76 -39.39 -75.00
C ARG A 348 5.60 -40.71 -74.27
N LYS A 349 6.62 -41.57 -74.34
CA LYS A 349 6.64 -42.85 -73.64
C LYS A 349 7.34 -42.70 -72.28
N GLY A 350 6.75 -43.21 -71.21
CA GLY A 350 7.25 -43.04 -69.85
C GLY A 350 6.69 -44.05 -68.86
N MET A 351 6.89 -43.77 -67.57
CA MET A 351 6.25 -44.47 -66.47
C MET A 351 5.19 -43.58 -65.82
N LEU A 352 4.05 -44.18 -65.45
CA LEU A 352 3.03 -43.54 -64.65
C LEU A 352 3.17 -44.01 -63.20
N ILE A 353 3.58 -43.11 -62.32
CA ILE A 353 3.77 -43.37 -60.90
C ILE A 353 2.49 -42.98 -60.17
N HIS A 354 1.93 -43.92 -59.43
CA HIS A 354 0.73 -43.73 -58.64
C HIS A 354 1.08 -43.64 -57.16
N VAL A 355 0.49 -42.65 -56.49
CA VAL A 355 0.74 -42.37 -55.08
C VAL A 355 -0.60 -42.27 -54.34
N LYS A 356 -0.78 -43.12 -53.33
CA LYS A 356 -1.91 -43.06 -52.41
C LYS A 356 -1.44 -42.50 -51.07
N PHE A 357 -2.07 -41.43 -50.61
CA PHE A 357 -1.62 -40.74 -49.40
C PHE A 357 -2.75 -39.99 -48.69
N THR A 358 -2.51 -39.64 -47.42
CA THR A 358 -3.37 -38.73 -46.64
C THR A 358 -2.63 -37.45 -46.29
N VAL A 359 -3.38 -36.36 -46.13
CA VAL A 359 -2.91 -35.10 -45.55
C VAL A 359 -3.94 -34.59 -44.55
N ASN A 360 -3.45 -34.04 -43.44
CA ASN A 360 -4.23 -33.48 -42.34
C ASN A 360 -3.96 -31.99 -42.19
N ASN A 361 -5.00 -31.23 -41.87
CA ASN A 361 -4.96 -29.78 -41.70
C ASN A 361 -4.51 -28.99 -42.96
N MET A 362 -4.88 -29.46 -44.15
CA MET A 362 -4.46 -28.90 -45.45
C MET A 362 -5.61 -28.33 -46.31
N LEU A 363 -6.76 -27.99 -45.71
CA LEU A 363 -7.90 -27.39 -46.44
C LEU A 363 -7.48 -26.14 -47.21
N ASN A 364 -7.75 -26.11 -48.52
CA ASN A 364 -7.47 -25.00 -49.43
C ASN A 364 -5.99 -24.57 -49.47
N ARG A 365 -5.08 -25.45 -49.06
CA ARG A 365 -3.65 -25.21 -49.05
C ARG A 365 -2.96 -26.09 -50.07
N THR A 366 -2.01 -25.52 -50.81
CA THR A 366 -1.28 -26.25 -51.86
C THR A 366 -0.21 -27.15 -51.24
N GLY A 367 -0.31 -28.45 -51.49
CA GLY A 367 0.78 -29.39 -51.27
C GLY A 367 1.39 -29.83 -52.60
N ARG A 368 2.58 -30.42 -52.53
CA ARG A 368 3.29 -30.98 -53.68
C ARG A 368 3.65 -32.43 -53.43
N CYS A 369 3.46 -33.26 -54.45
CA CYS A 369 3.90 -34.66 -54.47
C CYS A 369 5.02 -34.76 -55.52
N ALA A 370 6.22 -35.14 -55.10
CA ALA A 370 7.42 -35.12 -55.93
C ALA A 370 8.12 -36.48 -55.92
N ALA A 371 8.55 -36.93 -57.10
CA ALA A 371 9.40 -38.10 -57.30
C ALA A 371 10.84 -37.66 -57.58
N TYR A 372 11.81 -38.18 -56.82
CA TYR A 372 13.24 -37.87 -56.98
C TYR A 372 13.99 -39.10 -57.46
N PHE A 373 14.75 -38.98 -58.56
CA PHE A 373 15.38 -40.12 -59.23
C PHE A 373 16.88 -40.23 -58.95
N PHE A 374 17.36 -41.46 -58.84
CA PHE A 374 18.74 -41.82 -58.50
C PHE A 374 19.16 -43.04 -59.31
N TYR A 375 20.47 -43.18 -59.49
CA TYR A 375 21.07 -44.47 -59.83
C TYR A 375 20.89 -45.47 -58.69
N GLN A 376 20.94 -46.76 -59.01
CA GLN A 376 20.77 -47.83 -58.02
C GLN A 376 21.76 -47.73 -56.85
N ASP A 377 22.99 -47.27 -57.13
CA ASP A 377 24.05 -47.05 -56.13
C ASP A 377 23.76 -45.87 -55.17
N GLY A 378 22.75 -45.06 -55.45
CA GLY A 378 22.35 -43.89 -54.65
C GLY A 378 22.89 -42.56 -55.16
N ASN A 379 23.70 -42.55 -56.23
CA ASN A 379 24.10 -41.30 -56.88
C ASN A 379 22.87 -40.62 -57.52
N ARG A 380 22.86 -39.29 -57.49
CA ARG A 380 21.78 -38.50 -58.10
C ARG A 380 21.77 -38.74 -59.60
N LEU A 381 20.58 -38.79 -60.18
CA LEU A 381 20.42 -38.71 -61.62
C LEU A 381 20.40 -37.22 -61.99
N GLU A 382 21.35 -36.76 -62.78
CA GLU A 382 21.48 -35.34 -63.16
C GLU A 382 20.65 -35.04 -64.41
N ASP A 383 19.98 -33.89 -64.39
CA ASP A 383 19.23 -33.35 -65.52
C ASP A 383 20.12 -32.43 -66.37
N TYR A 384 19.85 -32.38 -67.69
CA TYR A 384 20.66 -31.59 -68.64
C TYR A 384 19.83 -30.67 -69.54
N ASN A 385 18.53 -30.54 -69.32
CA ASN A 385 17.63 -29.74 -70.18
C ASN A 385 16.66 -28.83 -69.41
N ASP A 386 16.71 -28.84 -68.08
CA ASP A 386 15.90 -28.07 -67.13
C ASP A 386 14.38 -28.33 -67.18
N ASN A 387 13.94 -29.45 -67.77
CA ASN A 387 12.51 -29.74 -67.93
C ASN A 387 11.90 -30.56 -66.79
N TYR A 388 12.68 -31.50 -66.22
CA TYR A 388 12.26 -32.40 -65.15
C TYR A 388 13.31 -32.40 -64.05
N SER A 389 13.64 -31.20 -63.55
CA SER A 389 14.75 -30.98 -62.62
C SER A 389 14.33 -30.30 -61.32
N THR A 390 15.08 -30.60 -60.26
CA THR A 390 15.14 -29.76 -59.06
C THR A 390 15.98 -28.50 -59.34
N PRO A 391 15.84 -27.42 -58.54
CA PRO A 391 16.66 -26.21 -58.72
C PRO A 391 18.18 -26.43 -58.66
N ASP A 392 18.63 -27.54 -58.06
CA ASP A 392 20.02 -27.95 -57.94
C ASP A 392 20.41 -29.09 -58.91
N GLY A 393 19.63 -29.28 -59.99
CA GLY A 393 20.03 -30.05 -61.17
C GLY A 393 19.70 -31.54 -61.16
N GLN A 394 19.02 -32.08 -60.15
CA GLN A 394 18.65 -33.50 -60.14
C GLN A 394 17.35 -33.74 -60.89
N VAL A 395 17.28 -34.87 -61.59
CA VAL A 395 16.04 -35.37 -62.20
C VAL A 395 14.98 -35.61 -61.13
N ALA A 396 13.89 -34.86 -61.23
CA ALA A 396 12.71 -34.97 -60.40
C ALA A 396 11.46 -34.52 -61.17
N PHE A 397 10.32 -35.10 -60.82
CA PHE A 397 9.03 -34.65 -61.34
C PHE A 397 8.06 -34.43 -60.19
N SER A 398 7.23 -33.40 -60.27
CA SER A 398 6.27 -33.11 -59.22
C SER A 398 4.99 -32.49 -59.75
N GLU A 399 3.89 -32.78 -59.08
CA GLU A 399 2.60 -32.15 -59.31
C GLU A 399 2.05 -31.58 -58.00
N THR A 400 1.20 -30.56 -58.11
CA THR A 400 0.57 -29.92 -56.95
C THR A 400 -0.83 -30.46 -56.70
N PHE A 401 -1.27 -30.42 -55.44
CA PHE A 401 -2.63 -30.77 -55.03
C PHE A 401 -3.20 -29.74 -54.06
N VAL A 402 -4.52 -29.54 -54.08
CA VAL A 402 -5.23 -28.65 -53.14
C VAL A 402 -6.40 -29.43 -52.51
N PRO A 403 -6.30 -29.84 -51.24
CA PRO A 403 -7.36 -30.54 -50.53
C PRO A 403 -8.62 -29.68 -50.35
N LYS A 404 -9.79 -30.25 -50.64
CA LYS A 404 -11.10 -29.60 -50.41
C LYS A 404 -11.67 -29.82 -49.01
N TYR A 405 -10.99 -30.62 -48.20
CA TYR A 405 -11.35 -30.91 -46.81
C TYR A 405 -10.09 -30.80 -45.92
N GLU A 406 -10.30 -30.50 -44.63
CA GLU A 406 -9.21 -30.35 -43.65
C GLU A 406 -8.31 -31.58 -43.61
N ASN A 407 -8.92 -32.78 -43.57
CA ASN A 407 -8.24 -34.06 -43.72
C ASN A 407 -8.71 -34.71 -45.03
N THR A 408 -7.78 -35.03 -45.91
CA THR A 408 -8.09 -35.55 -47.25
C THR A 408 -7.22 -36.75 -47.59
N ARG A 409 -7.82 -37.74 -48.26
CA ARG A 409 -7.13 -38.91 -48.79
C ARG A 409 -7.16 -38.88 -50.31
N PHE A 410 -5.98 -38.95 -50.93
CA PHE A 410 -5.82 -39.15 -52.36
C PHE A 410 -5.64 -40.65 -52.59
N LYS A 411 -6.61 -41.27 -53.28
CA LYS A 411 -6.60 -42.73 -53.50
C LYS A 411 -5.66 -43.16 -54.62
N ASP A 412 -5.44 -42.26 -55.58
CA ASP A 412 -4.59 -42.45 -56.74
C ASP A 412 -4.19 -41.07 -57.29
N PHE A 413 -3.03 -40.57 -56.88
CA PHE A 413 -2.43 -39.34 -57.40
C PHE A 413 -1.29 -39.70 -58.35
N GLN A 414 -1.34 -39.20 -59.58
CA GLN A 414 -0.51 -39.70 -60.67
C GLN A 414 0.58 -38.70 -61.06
N LEU A 415 1.78 -39.23 -61.27
CA LEU A 415 2.96 -38.52 -61.75
C LEU A 415 3.49 -39.23 -63.00
N PHE A 416 3.51 -38.57 -64.14
CA PHE A 416 4.05 -39.15 -65.38
C PHE A 416 5.49 -38.71 -65.63
N MET A 417 6.41 -39.68 -65.68
CA MET A 417 7.82 -39.44 -65.96
C MET A 417 8.21 -40.02 -67.34
N PRO A 418 8.39 -39.17 -68.37
CA PRO A 418 8.88 -39.59 -69.68
C PRO A 418 10.29 -40.20 -69.59
N TYR A 419 10.53 -41.31 -70.28
CA TYR A 419 11.83 -41.99 -70.17
C TYR A 419 13.00 -41.20 -70.79
N GLU A 420 12.73 -40.31 -71.73
CA GLU A 420 13.75 -39.45 -72.32
C GLU A 420 14.31 -38.42 -71.33
N GLU A 421 13.54 -38.05 -70.30
CA GLU A 421 13.92 -37.08 -69.25
C GLU A 421 14.77 -37.71 -68.14
N LEU A 422 15.01 -39.03 -68.23
CA LEU A 422 15.98 -39.71 -67.37
C LEU A 422 17.43 -39.56 -67.89
N HIS A 423 17.62 -38.95 -69.07
CA HIS A 423 18.93 -38.65 -69.68
C HIS A 423 19.91 -39.82 -69.78
N LEU A 424 19.37 -41.03 -69.99
CA LEU A 424 20.16 -42.27 -69.97
C LEU A 424 20.96 -42.46 -71.27
N SER A 425 22.16 -43.03 -71.13
CA SER A 425 22.97 -43.57 -72.23
C SER A 425 22.36 -44.88 -72.77
N SER A 426 22.86 -45.39 -73.90
CA SER A 426 22.38 -46.65 -74.49
C SER A 426 22.71 -47.86 -73.60
N GLY A 427 21.83 -48.86 -73.61
CA GLY A 427 21.95 -50.06 -72.79
C GLY A 427 21.05 -50.05 -71.55
N ARG A 428 21.29 -51.00 -70.64
CA ARG A 428 20.52 -51.17 -69.42
C ARG A 428 21.08 -50.28 -68.30
N THR A 429 20.20 -49.51 -67.66
CA THR A 429 20.50 -48.73 -66.46
C THR A 429 19.51 -49.06 -65.36
N ASP A 430 20.03 -49.44 -64.19
CA ASP A 430 19.24 -49.70 -62.98
C ASP A 430 19.14 -48.41 -62.14
N LEU A 431 17.91 -48.06 -61.75
CA LEU A 431 17.53 -46.78 -61.16
C LEU A 431 16.58 -47.00 -59.97
N LYS A 432 16.45 -45.98 -59.14
CA LYS A 432 15.47 -45.95 -58.06
C LYS A 432 14.91 -44.55 -57.87
N PHE A 433 13.71 -44.45 -57.30
CA PHE A 433 13.13 -43.17 -56.88
C PHE A 433 12.41 -43.30 -55.54
N TYR A 434 12.19 -42.19 -54.85
CA TYR A 434 11.25 -42.10 -53.73
C TYR A 434 10.28 -40.94 -53.95
N ILE A 435 9.17 -40.97 -53.22
CA ILE A 435 8.16 -39.91 -53.18
C ILE A 435 8.32 -39.07 -51.92
N LEU A 436 8.23 -37.75 -52.06
CA LEU A 436 8.11 -36.78 -50.97
C LEU A 436 6.80 -36.00 -51.12
N ILE A 437 6.12 -35.78 -50.00
CA ILE A 437 4.91 -34.96 -49.93
C ILE A 437 5.17 -33.83 -48.96
N TYR A 438 5.08 -32.59 -49.44
CA TYR A 438 5.41 -31.41 -48.66
C TYR A 438 4.47 -30.25 -48.92
N ASP A 439 4.47 -29.30 -47.99
CA ASP A 439 3.71 -28.05 -48.05
C ASP A 439 4.41 -27.06 -48.99
N GLU A 440 3.73 -26.59 -50.03
CA GLU A 440 4.36 -25.73 -51.03
C GLU A 440 4.83 -24.40 -50.44
N ALA A 441 4.11 -23.85 -49.46
CA ALA A 441 4.42 -22.52 -48.93
C ALA A 441 5.49 -22.55 -47.84
N THR A 442 5.52 -23.58 -46.99
CA THR A 442 6.53 -23.69 -45.92
C THR A 442 7.72 -24.57 -46.29
N GLN A 443 7.60 -25.38 -47.36
CA GLN A 443 8.57 -26.43 -47.73
C GLN A 443 8.77 -27.48 -46.62
N GLU A 444 7.83 -27.59 -45.68
CA GLU A 444 7.84 -28.59 -44.62
C GLU A 444 7.29 -29.93 -45.14
N ASP A 445 8.02 -31.01 -44.87
CA ASP A 445 7.57 -32.36 -45.16
C ASP A 445 6.27 -32.66 -44.39
N LEU A 446 5.23 -33.04 -45.13
CA LEU A 446 3.95 -33.43 -44.54
C LEU A 446 4.00 -34.89 -44.08
N ALA A 447 4.70 -35.74 -44.81
CA ALA A 447 4.88 -37.15 -44.51
C ALA A 447 6.37 -37.52 -44.55
N PRO A 448 6.81 -38.55 -43.82
CA PRO A 448 8.07 -39.21 -44.11
C PRO A 448 8.11 -39.62 -45.59
N ARG A 449 9.27 -39.47 -46.25
CA ARG A 449 9.46 -39.94 -47.63
C ARG A 449 9.13 -41.43 -47.77
N SER A 450 8.68 -41.84 -48.95
CA SER A 450 8.42 -43.26 -49.23
C SER A 450 9.72 -44.08 -49.22
N ASP A 451 9.56 -45.40 -49.16
CA ASP A 451 10.63 -46.32 -49.55
C ASP A 451 11.05 -46.11 -51.01
N TYR A 452 12.26 -46.57 -51.35
CA TYR A 452 12.74 -46.54 -52.73
C TYR A 452 12.03 -47.58 -53.59
N HIS A 453 11.43 -47.13 -54.69
CA HIS A 453 10.98 -48.01 -55.77
C HIS A 453 12.14 -48.23 -56.75
N ASN A 454 12.52 -49.49 -56.99
CA ASN A 454 13.65 -49.85 -57.85
C ASN A 454 13.15 -50.32 -59.21
N PHE A 455 13.82 -49.92 -60.29
CA PHE A 455 13.44 -50.27 -61.66
C PHE A 455 14.66 -50.24 -62.60
N TYR A 456 14.48 -50.62 -63.85
CA TYR A 456 15.52 -50.48 -64.88
C TYR A 456 14.92 -50.00 -66.20
N ILE A 457 15.72 -49.31 -67.00
CA ILE A 457 15.39 -48.91 -68.37
C ILE A 457 16.44 -49.49 -69.31
N THR A 458 16.02 -49.95 -70.49
CA THR A 458 16.92 -50.35 -71.58
C THR A 458 16.67 -49.44 -72.77
N LYS A 459 17.67 -48.64 -73.14
CA LYS A 459 17.59 -47.67 -74.23
C LYS A 459 18.31 -48.13 -75.49
#